data_AF-A0A7S1X170-F1
#
_entry.id   AF-A0A7S1X170-F1
#
_cell.length_a   1.000
_cell.length_b   1.000
_cell.length_c   1.000
_cell.angle_alpha   90.00
_cell.angle_beta   90.00
_cell.angle_gamma   90.00
#
_symmetry.space_group_name_H-M   'P 1'
#
loop_
_entity.id
_entity.type
_entity.pdbx_description
1 polymer ?
#
loop_
_entity_poly.entity_id
_entity_poly.type
_entity_poly.pdbx_seq_one_letter_code
_entity_poly.pdbx_strand_id
1 'polypeptide(L)'
;GKLPPSFPVDDISQMYPTKYEESMNTVLVQECIRYNNLLAVMKHTLGECNKALRGLVVMSPELEAVSDAIFDNKVPDAWAAKAYPSLKPLSSWVTDLVERLQFIQRWVDEGVPSVYWISGF
;
A
#
# COMPACT_ATOMS: atom_id res chain seq x y z
N GLY A 1 -10.32 10.83 -2.09
CA GLY A 1 -10.15 10.09 -0.82
C GLY A 1 -8.78 10.43 -0.24
N LYS A 2 -8.62 10.38 1.09
CA LYS A 2 -7.30 10.53 1.73
C LYS A 2 -6.63 9.16 1.80
N LEU A 3 -5.36 9.06 1.42
CA LEU A 3 -4.57 7.86 1.65
C LEU A 3 -4.20 7.76 3.14
N PRO A 4 -4.17 6.55 3.74
CA PRO A 4 -3.82 6.37 5.15
C PRO A 4 -2.41 6.90 5.52
N PRO A 5 -2.16 7.21 6.80
CA PRO A 5 -0.82 7.48 7.30
C PRO A 5 0.08 6.23 7.15
N SER A 6 1.39 6.44 7.15
CA SER A 6 2.36 5.35 7.16
C SER A 6 2.44 4.67 8.52
N PHE A 7 2.71 3.37 8.52
CA PHE A 7 2.98 2.61 9.74
C PHE A 7 4.33 3.01 10.37
N PRO A 8 4.42 3.20 11.70
CA PRO A 8 5.68 3.42 12.40
C PRO A 8 6.46 2.10 12.52
N VAL A 9 7.17 1.73 11.46
CA VAL A 9 7.83 0.41 11.34
C VAL A 9 8.81 0.15 12.49
N ASP A 10 9.56 1.16 12.93
CA ASP A 10 10.54 1.00 14.01
C ASP A 10 9.86 0.62 15.32
N ASP A 11 8.78 1.32 15.70
CA ASP A 11 8.00 1.03 16.91
C ASP A 11 7.33 -0.35 16.81
N ILE A 12 6.77 -0.69 15.64
CA ILE A 12 6.13 -1.99 15.40
C ILE A 12 7.17 -3.12 15.50
N SER A 13 8.40 -2.91 15.00
CA SER A 13 9.47 -3.91 15.07
C SER A 13 9.96 -4.17 16.49
N GLN A 14 9.87 -3.17 17.37
CA GLN A 14 10.17 -3.31 18.80
C GLN A 14 9.04 -4.05 19.54
N MET A 15 7.79 -3.74 19.19
CA MET A 15 6.60 -4.36 19.79
C MET A 15 6.42 -5.82 19.35
N TYR A 16 6.73 -6.12 18.09
CA TYR A 16 6.63 -7.42 17.45
C TYR A 16 8.02 -7.87 16.94
N PRO A 17 8.95 -8.22 17.84
CA PRO A 17 10.30 -8.61 17.44
C PRO A 17 10.27 -9.91 16.63
N THR A 18 11.16 -10.00 15.64
CA THR A 18 11.39 -11.21 14.86
C THR A 18 11.94 -12.31 15.76
N LYS A 19 11.09 -13.25 16.14
CA LYS A 19 11.42 -14.45 16.91
C LYS A 19 11.04 -15.68 16.11
N TYR A 20 11.85 -16.74 16.21
CA TYR A 20 11.58 -18.01 15.52
C TYR A 20 10.22 -18.61 15.92
N GLU A 21 9.83 -18.45 17.19
CA GLU A 21 8.58 -18.94 17.77
C GLU A 21 7.35 -18.11 17.34
N GLU A 22 7.57 -16.90 16.82
CA GLU A 22 6.53 -15.95 16.40
C GLU A 22 6.80 -15.46 14.97
N SER A 23 6.86 -16.39 14.02
CA SER A 23 7.20 -16.12 12.60
C SER A 23 6.29 -15.06 11.95
N MET A 24 5.05 -14.95 12.41
CA MET A 24 4.06 -13.97 11.94
C MET A 24 4.42 -12.52 12.27
N ASN A 25 5.24 -12.25 13.31
CA ASN A 25 5.75 -10.90 13.57
C ASN A 25 6.62 -10.39 12.43
N THR A 26 7.42 -11.29 11.83
CA THR A 26 8.25 -10.96 10.66
C THR A 26 7.37 -10.55 9.49
N VAL A 27 6.29 -11.30 9.24
CA VAL A 27 5.33 -11.00 8.18
C VAL A 27 4.70 -9.62 8.42
N LEU A 28 4.22 -9.34 9.64
CA LEU A 28 3.63 -8.05 10.01
C LEU A 28 4.58 -6.88 9.69
N VAL A 29 5.84 -6.96 10.12
CA VAL A 29 6.83 -5.90 9.88
C VAL A 29 7.11 -5.72 8.38
N GLN A 30 7.28 -6.82 7.64
CA GLN A 30 7.52 -6.77 6.19
C GLN A 30 6.32 -6.17 5.43
N GLU A 31 5.10 -6.52 5.85
CA GLU A 31 3.87 -5.96 5.30
C GLU A 31 3.76 -4.45 5.55
N CYS A 32 4.08 -4.00 6.76
CA CYS A 32 4.13 -2.56 7.08
C CYS A 32 5.11 -1.82 6.17
N ILE A 33 6.30 -2.38 5.94
CA ILE A 33 7.31 -1.81 5.04
C ILE A 33 6.79 -1.76 3.60
N ARG A 34 6.23 -2.87 3.11
CA ARG A 34 5.67 -2.99 1.75
C ARG A 34 4.60 -1.93 1.51
N TYR A 35 3.63 -1.83 2.42
CA TYR A 35 2.54 -0.86 2.30
C TYR A 35 3.00 0.59 2.42
N ASN A 36 3.97 0.89 3.29
CA ASN A 36 4.56 2.23 3.34
C ASN A 36 5.19 2.64 2.01
N ASN A 37 5.96 1.72 1.39
CA ASN A 37 6.58 1.96 0.09
C ASN A 37 5.53 2.17 -1.01
N LEU A 38 4.49 1.34 -1.04
CA LEU A 38 3.37 1.48 -1.98
C LEU A 38 2.66 2.83 -1.80
N LEU A 39 2.26 3.17 -0.58
CA LEU A 39 1.57 4.41 -0.26
C LEU A 39 2.42 5.65 -0.60
N ALA A 40 3.74 5.58 -0.42
CA ALA A 40 4.65 6.65 -0.81
C ALA A 40 4.65 6.88 -2.33
N VAL A 41 4.78 5.81 -3.13
CA VAL A 41 4.73 5.90 -4.60
C VAL A 41 3.36 6.42 -5.06
N MET A 42 2.27 5.93 -4.48
CA MET A 42 0.91 6.41 -4.79
C MET A 42 0.75 7.91 -4.47
N LYS A 43 1.18 8.36 -3.28
CA LYS A 43 1.12 9.78 -2.88
C LYS A 43 1.92 10.66 -3.83
N HIS A 44 3.13 10.24 -4.20
CA HIS A 44 3.98 10.96 -5.13
C HIS A 44 3.34 11.05 -6.52
N THR A 45 3.03 9.90 -7.14
CA THR A 45 2.50 9.85 -8.51
C THR A 45 1.16 10.57 -8.64
N LEU A 46 0.22 10.39 -7.71
CA LEU A 46 -1.05 11.14 -7.71
C LEU A 46 -0.85 12.65 -7.53
N GLY A 47 0.11 13.04 -6.69
CA GLY A 47 0.48 14.44 -6.49
C GLY A 47 1.03 15.09 -7.77
N GLU A 48 1.97 14.41 -8.42
CA GLU A 48 2.58 14.87 -9.68
C GLU A 48 1.57 14.88 -10.83
N CYS A 49 0.72 13.86 -10.97
CA CYS A 49 -0.38 13.87 -11.97
C CYS A 49 -1.31 15.09 -11.76
N ASN A 50 -1.68 15.42 -10.52
CA ASN A 50 -2.52 16.59 -10.25
C ASN A 50 -1.82 17.90 -10.59
N LYS A 51 -0.52 18.02 -10.32
CA LYS A 51 0.28 19.18 -10.75
C LYS A 51 0.38 19.26 -12.27
N ALA A 52 0.57 18.12 -12.96
CA ALA A 52 0.70 18.07 -14.41
C ALA A 52 -0.60 18.52 -15.10
N LEU A 53 -1.75 18.04 -14.60
CA LEU A 53 -3.08 18.47 -15.07
C LEU A 53 -3.34 19.96 -14.87
N ARG A 54 -2.68 20.60 -13.90
CA ARG A 54 -2.74 22.05 -13.66
C ARG A 54 -1.69 22.84 -14.45
N GLY A 55 -0.85 22.17 -15.25
CA GLY A 55 0.27 22.79 -15.95
C GLY A 55 1.42 23.23 -15.04
N LEU A 56 1.50 22.72 -13.81
CA LEU A 56 2.53 23.08 -12.83
C LEU A 56 3.80 22.23 -12.97
N VAL A 57 3.69 21.04 -13.56
CA VAL A 57 4.81 20.18 -13.95
C VAL A 57 4.55 19.63 -15.35
N VAL A 58 5.61 19.17 -16.02
CA VAL A 58 5.49 18.55 -17.36
C VAL A 58 4.93 17.14 -17.21
N MET A 59 3.96 16.78 -18.06
CA MET A 59 3.46 15.40 -18.17
C MET A 59 4.58 14.51 -18.74
N SER A 60 5.25 13.76 -17.87
CA SER A 60 6.25 12.77 -18.29
C SER A 60 5.57 11.47 -18.76
N PRO A 61 6.27 10.61 -19.52
CA PRO A 61 5.73 9.31 -19.94
C PRO A 61 5.26 8.45 -18.75
N GLU A 62 5.93 8.55 -17.61
CA GLU A 62 5.56 7.83 -16.40
C GLU A 62 4.26 8.36 -15.79
N LEU A 63 4.06 9.67 -15.77
CA LEU A 63 2.82 10.29 -15.28
C LEU A 63 1.64 10.06 -16.22
N GLU A 64 1.90 10.03 -17.52
CA GLU A 64 0.93 9.67 -18.55
C GLU A 64 0.47 8.22 -18.37
N ALA A 65 1.41 7.27 -18.26
CA ALA A 65 1.07 5.87 -18.03
C ALA A 65 0.25 5.64 -16.74
N VAL A 66 0.58 6.36 -15.65
CA VAL A 66 -0.23 6.32 -14.42
C VAL A 66 -1.63 6.87 -14.66
N SER A 67 -1.75 8.00 -15.34
CA SER A 67 -3.03 8.67 -15.60
C SER A 67 -3.94 7.83 -16.50
N ASP A 68 -3.38 7.24 -17.55
CA ASP A 68 -4.09 6.37 -18.48
C ASP A 68 -4.58 5.10 -17.80
N ALA A 69 -3.73 4.45 -16.99
CA ALA A 69 -4.15 3.28 -16.23
C ALA A 69 -5.30 3.60 -15.27
N ILE A 70 -5.23 4.74 -14.57
CA ILE A 70 -6.31 5.19 -13.68
C ILE A 70 -7.61 5.45 -14.45
N PHE A 71 -7.51 6.13 -15.61
CA PHE A 71 -8.64 6.39 -16.48
C PHE A 71 -9.31 5.10 -16.98
N ASP A 72 -8.50 4.09 -17.32
CA ASP A 72 -8.92 2.76 -17.74
C ASP A 72 -9.39 1.84 -16.60
N ASN A 73 -9.47 2.33 -15.35
CA ASN A 73 -9.77 1.51 -14.16
C ASN A 73 -8.80 0.31 -13.98
N LYS A 74 -7.53 0.50 -14.33
CA LYS A 74 -6.42 -0.45 -14.13
C LYS A 74 -5.48 0.06 -13.05
N VAL A 75 -4.84 -0.87 -12.35
CA VAL A 75 -3.78 -0.51 -11.39
C VAL A 75 -2.53 -0.12 -12.19
N PRO A 76 -1.97 1.09 -12.00
CA PRO A 76 -0.71 1.47 -12.65
C PRO A 76 0.43 0.51 -12.31
N ASP A 77 1.27 0.19 -13.30
CA ASP A 77 2.41 -0.72 -13.12
C ASP A 77 3.38 -0.25 -12.02
N ALA A 78 3.56 1.08 -11.90
CA ALA A 78 4.36 1.68 -10.84
C ALA A 78 3.85 1.33 -9.43
N TRP A 79 2.54 1.14 -9.26
CA TRP A 79 1.94 0.72 -8.00
C TRP A 79 2.00 -0.80 -7.85
N ALA A 80 1.66 -1.53 -8.92
CA ALA A 80 1.68 -2.99 -8.93
C ALA A 80 3.07 -3.56 -8.57
N ALA A 81 4.15 -2.92 -9.03
CA ALA A 81 5.53 -3.30 -8.72
C ALA A 81 5.91 -3.18 -7.23
N LYS A 82 5.12 -2.45 -6.42
CA LYS A 82 5.32 -2.29 -4.97
C LYS A 82 4.21 -2.94 -4.15
N ALA A 83 3.18 -3.45 -4.81
CA ALA A 83 2.00 -4.02 -4.18
C ALA A 83 2.07 -5.55 -4.11
N TYR A 84 1.02 -6.12 -3.54
CA TYR A 84 0.74 -7.55 -3.64
C TYR A 84 0.21 -7.91 -5.04
N PRO A 85 0.48 -9.12 -5.55
CA PRO A 85 -0.04 -9.57 -6.84
C PRO A 85 -1.58 -9.53 -6.87
N SER A 86 -2.14 -8.95 -7.94
CA SER A 86 -3.58 -8.86 -8.10
C SER A 86 -3.97 -8.69 -9.58
N LEU A 87 -5.13 -9.23 -9.94
CA LEU A 87 -5.79 -9.00 -11.24
C LEU A 87 -7.08 -8.16 -11.08
N LYS A 88 -7.31 -7.60 -9.89
CA LYS A 88 -8.49 -6.77 -9.61
C LYS A 88 -8.41 -5.46 -10.42
N PRO A 89 -9.55 -4.96 -10.96
CA PRO A 89 -9.61 -3.60 -11.47
C PRO A 89 -9.34 -2.58 -10.35
N LEU A 90 -8.93 -1.36 -10.71
CA LEU A 90 -8.46 -0.34 -9.76
C LEU A 90 -9.46 -0.08 -8.63
N SER A 91 -10.74 0.09 -8.95
CA SER A 91 -11.80 0.33 -7.96
C SER A 91 -11.89 -0.75 -6.86
N SER A 92 -11.87 -2.03 -7.23
CA SER A 92 -11.91 -3.12 -6.25
C SER A 92 -10.53 -3.38 -5.62
N TRP A 93 -9.44 -3.07 -6.33
CA TRP A 93 -8.09 -3.13 -5.79
C TRP A 93 -7.86 -2.10 -4.68
N VAL A 94 -8.34 -0.86 -4.82
CA VAL A 94 -8.25 0.17 -3.77
C VAL A 94 -9.04 -0.25 -2.53
N THR A 95 -10.22 -0.85 -2.72
CA THR A 95 -11.04 -1.36 -1.60
C THR A 95 -10.27 -2.44 -0.83
N ASP A 96 -9.70 -3.40 -1.56
CA ASP A 96 -8.88 -4.48 -1.00
C ASP A 96 -7.62 -3.96 -0.29
N LEU A 97 -6.95 -2.93 -0.85
CA LEU A 97 -5.81 -2.29 -0.22
C LEU A 97 -6.21 -1.68 1.14
N VAL A 98 -7.34 -0.98 1.19
CA VAL A 98 -7.84 -0.37 2.44
C VAL A 98 -8.16 -1.45 3.48
N GLU A 99 -8.80 -2.55 3.09
CA GLU A 99 -9.09 -3.67 3.99
C GLU A 99 -7.81 -4.30 4.55
N ARG A 100 -6.78 -4.47 3.72
CA ARG A 100 -5.46 -4.99 4.16
C ARG A 100 -4.78 -4.05 5.14
N LEU A 101 -4.77 -2.74 4.85
CA LEU A 101 -4.22 -1.73 5.76
C LEU A 101 -4.95 -1.73 7.10
N GLN A 102 -6.28 -1.85 7.10
CA GLN A 102 -7.07 -1.94 8.32
C GLN A 102 -6.83 -3.24 9.10
N PHE A 103 -6.60 -4.35 8.41
CA PHE A 103 -6.23 -5.61 9.06
C PHE A 103 -4.89 -5.50 9.78
N ILE A 104 -3.87 -4.95 9.10
CA ILE A 104 -2.55 -4.70 9.69
C ILE A 104 -2.65 -3.69 10.84
N GLN A 105 -3.40 -2.61 10.68
CA GLN A 105 -3.57 -1.60 11.74
C GLN A 105 -4.21 -2.21 12.99
N ARG A 106 -5.29 -3.01 12.84
CA ARG A 106 -5.90 -3.70 13.98
C ARG A 106 -4.95 -4.68 14.65
N TRP A 107 -4.13 -5.39 13.88
CA TRP A 107 -3.10 -6.25 14.47
C TRP A 107 -2.12 -5.42 15.31
N VAL A 108 -1.62 -4.30 14.79
CA VAL A 108 -0.72 -3.41 15.54
C VAL A 108 -1.37 -2.90 16.83
N ASP A 109 -2.63 -2.47 16.76
CA ASP A 109 -3.32 -1.80 17.88
C ASP A 109 -3.88 -2.77 18.94
N GLU A 110 -4.40 -3.92 18.50
CA GLU A 110 -5.16 -4.86 19.35
C GLU A 110 -4.39 -6.14 19.69
N GLY A 111 -3.25 -6.38 19.05
CA GLY A 111 -2.47 -7.60 19.22
C GLY A 111 -2.68 -8.64 18.12
N VAL A 112 -2.08 -9.82 18.31
CA VAL A 112 -2.09 -10.91 17.32
C VAL A 112 -3.52 -11.33 16.99
N PRO A 113 -3.94 -11.36 15.71
CA PRO A 113 -5.30 -11.68 15.34
C PRO A 113 -5.62 -13.14 15.65
N SER A 114 -6.85 -13.39 16.11
CA SER A 114 -7.36 -14.76 16.36
C SER A 114 -7.61 -15.55 15.07
N VAL A 115 -7.76 -14.85 13.94
CA VAL A 115 -7.93 -15.42 12.60
C VAL A 115 -7.04 -14.67 11.62
N TYR A 116 -6.19 -15.40 10.90
CA TYR A 116 -5.31 -14.83 9.88
C TYR A 116 -6.00 -14.76 8.52
N TRP A 117 -5.97 -13.59 7.89
CA TRP A 117 -6.39 -13.45 6.50
C TRP A 117 -5.24 -13.82 5.56
N ILE A 118 -5.08 -15.11 5.28
CA ILE A 118 -3.92 -15.63 4.52
C ILE A 118 -3.77 -15.02 3.12
N SER A 119 -4.88 -14.78 2.41
CA SER A 119 -4.84 -14.09 1.11
C SER A 119 -4.65 -12.57 1.19
N GLY A 120 -4.71 -12.02 2.41
CA GLY A 120 -4.46 -10.61 2.75
C GLY A 120 -2.98 -10.26 2.91
N PHE A 121 -2.09 -11.26 2.91
CA PHE A 121 -0.64 -11.09 2.82
C PHE A 121 -0.17 -11.03 1.35
#